data_AF-A0A368F3M7-F1
#
_entry.id   AF-A0A368F3M7-F1
#
_cell.length_a   1.000
_cell.length_b   1.000
_cell.length_c   1.000
_cell.angle_alpha   90.00
_cell.angle_beta   90.00
_cell.angle_gamma   90.00
#
_symmetry.space_group_name_H-M   'P 1'
#
loop_
_entity.id
_entity.type
_entity.pdbx_description
1 polymer ?
#
loop_
_entity_poly.entity_id
_entity_poly.type
_entity_poly.pdbx_seq_one_letter_code
_entity_poly.pdbx_strand_id
1 'polypeptide(L)'
;MPWSKELVDVRYLNLLNLASQLTAGKGLTIVTSFIRGNVTSPDDRKRAEQIKSRMDFDMNQCRLRGFAKTLVHDEDQITGSMSTLIQSVGLGGLKPNTMLISWPVHERGSSESSDSEYNTFTG
;
A
#
# COMPACT_ATOMS: atom_id res chain seq x y z
N MET A 1 -15.29 2.10 18.32
CA MET A 1 -14.14 1.89 17.41
C MET A 1 -13.95 3.18 16.61
N PRO A 2 -12.84 3.93 16.76
CA PRO A 2 -12.76 5.28 16.20
C PRO A 2 -12.21 5.22 14.79
N TRP A 3 -12.94 4.60 13.87
CA TRP A 3 -12.63 4.69 12.45
C TRP A 3 -13.95 4.91 11.73
N SER A 4 -14.39 6.17 11.69
CA SER A 4 -15.57 6.54 10.92
C SER A 4 -15.29 6.29 9.44
N LYS A 5 -16.32 5.87 8.69
CA LYS A 5 -16.24 5.68 7.24
C LYS A 5 -15.79 6.93 6.47
N GLU A 6 -15.82 8.10 7.11
CA GLU A 6 -15.37 9.38 6.52
C GLU A 6 -13.84 9.53 6.47
N LEU A 7 -13.08 8.74 7.23
CA LEU A 7 -11.60 8.80 7.28
C LEU A 7 -10.90 7.78 6.37
N VAL A 8 -11.66 6.92 5.69
CA VAL A 8 -11.12 5.82 4.89
C VAL A 8 -11.16 6.19 3.42
N ASP A 9 -10.02 6.15 2.74
CA ASP A 9 -9.95 6.43 1.30
C ASP A 9 -10.77 5.40 0.52
N VAL A 10 -11.80 5.89 -0.19
CA VAL A 10 -12.68 5.06 -1.02
C VAL A 10 -11.91 4.34 -2.13
N ARG A 11 -10.83 4.95 -2.66
CA ARG A 11 -10.00 4.35 -3.71
C ARG A 11 -9.27 3.10 -3.20
N TYR A 12 -8.76 3.16 -1.97
CA TYR A 12 -8.13 2.02 -1.32
C TYR A 12 -9.10 0.83 -1.17
N LEU A 13 -10.30 1.07 -0.67
CA LEU A 13 -11.32 0.02 -0.53
C LEU A 13 -11.76 -0.53 -1.90
N ASN A 14 -11.90 0.32 -2.91
CA ASN A 14 -12.23 -0.11 -4.26
C ASN A 14 -11.12 -0.99 -4.87
N LEU A 15 -9.84 -0.68 -4.61
CA LEU A 15 -8.72 -1.48 -5.08
C LEU A 15 -8.71 -2.87 -4.43
N LEU A 16 -9.01 -2.96 -3.12
CA LEU A 16 -9.15 -4.25 -2.43
C LEU A 16 -10.32 -5.08 -2.97
N ASN A 17 -11.47 -4.44 -3.23
CA ASN A 17 -12.63 -5.12 -3.81
C ASN A 17 -12.32 -5.65 -5.22
N LEU A 18 -11.66 -4.84 -6.05
CA LEU A 18 -11.21 -5.26 -7.38
C LEU A 18 -10.23 -6.45 -7.28
N ALA A 19 -9.24 -6.38 -6.41
CA ALA A 19 -8.29 -7.48 -6.18
C ALA A 19 -9.02 -8.76 -5.73
N SER A 20 -10.03 -8.64 -4.86
CA SER A 20 -10.82 -9.79 -4.42
C SER A 20 -11.64 -10.41 -5.57
N GLN A 21 -12.17 -9.59 -6.47
CA GLN A 21 -12.91 -10.07 -7.64
C GLN A 21 -11.99 -10.79 -8.63
N LEU A 22 -10.79 -10.24 -8.88
CA LEU A 22 -9.79 -10.83 -9.79
C LEU A 22 -9.26 -12.17 -9.27
N THR A 23 -9.00 -12.26 -7.97
CA THR A 23 -8.50 -13.50 -7.36
C THR A 23 -9.61 -14.52 -7.10
N ALA A 24 -10.87 -14.08 -6.98
CA ALA A 24 -12.04 -14.93 -6.71
C ALA A 24 -11.82 -15.89 -5.51
N GLY A 25 -11.11 -15.42 -4.47
CA GLY A 25 -10.77 -16.21 -3.28
C GLY A 25 -9.69 -17.28 -3.48
N LYS A 26 -9.05 -17.32 -4.65
CA LYS A 26 -7.97 -18.24 -5.00
C LYS A 26 -6.63 -17.50 -5.04
N GLY A 27 -5.55 -18.23 -4.71
CA GLY A 27 -4.22 -17.65 -4.62
C GLY A 27 -3.99 -16.83 -3.33
N LEU A 28 -2.84 -16.16 -3.28
CA LEU A 28 -2.41 -15.32 -2.18
C LEU A 28 -2.04 -13.94 -2.72
N THR A 29 -2.61 -12.90 -2.12
CA THR A 29 -2.31 -11.50 -2.47
C THR A 29 -1.39 -10.88 -1.42
N ILE A 30 -0.47 -10.02 -1.84
CA ILE A 30 0.32 -9.19 -0.91
C ILE A 30 -0.16 -7.76 -1.09
N VAL A 31 -0.68 -7.16 -0.02
CA VAL A 31 -1.09 -5.75 0.01
C VAL A 31 -0.02 -4.98 0.77
N THR A 32 0.53 -3.95 0.13
CA THR A 32 1.58 -3.13 0.73
C THR A 32 1.16 -1.67 0.79
N SER A 33 1.47 -1.02 1.91
CA SER A 33 1.30 0.44 2.08
C SER A 33 2.65 1.06 2.37
N PHE A 34 2.95 2.17 1.69
CA PHE A 34 4.09 3.03 1.98
C PHE A 34 3.62 4.16 2.89
N ILE A 35 4.38 4.43 3.95
CA ILE A 35 4.12 5.52 4.88
C ILE A 35 5.39 6.36 4.98
N ARG A 36 5.24 7.66 4.78
CA ARG A 36 6.32 8.60 5.04
C ARG A 36 6.57 8.73 6.54
N GLY A 37 7.81 8.54 6.96
CA GLY A 37 8.23 8.61 8.36
C GLY A 37 9.68 8.15 8.53
N ASN A 38 10.16 8.17 9.77
CA ASN A 38 11.54 7.77 10.06
C ASN A 38 11.60 6.27 10.37
N VAL A 39 12.38 5.51 9.60
CA VAL A 39 12.53 4.04 9.73
C VAL A 39 13.09 3.63 11.10
N THR A 40 13.85 4.50 11.76
CA THR A 40 14.42 4.25 13.10
C THR A 40 13.50 4.67 14.24
N SER A 41 12.41 5.41 13.96
CA SER A 41 11.47 5.91 14.97
C SER A 41 10.56 4.79 15.49
N PRO A 42 10.53 4.53 16.80
CA PRO A 42 9.60 3.57 17.39
C PRO A 42 8.13 3.96 17.19
N ASP A 43 7.82 5.26 17.17
CA ASP A 43 6.46 5.77 17.01
C ASP A 43 5.93 5.55 15.59
N ASP A 44 6.77 5.78 14.57
CA ASP A 44 6.39 5.51 13.18
C ASP A 44 6.27 4.01 12.93
N ARG A 45 7.12 3.19 13.56
CA ARG A 45 6.96 1.73 13.54
C ARG A 45 5.64 1.29 14.14
N LYS A 46 5.25 1.86 15.29
CA LYS A 46 3.95 1.58 15.92
C LYS A 46 2.77 2.01 15.04
N ARG A 47 2.87 3.19 14.40
CA ARG A 47 1.86 3.66 13.43
C ARG A 47 1.77 2.70 12.23
N ALA A 48 2.90 2.24 11.71
CA ALA A 48 2.94 1.29 10.60
C ALA A 48 2.28 -0.06 10.94
N GLU A 49 2.47 -0.55 12.17
CA GLU A 49 1.81 -1.74 12.68
C GLU A 49 0.28 -1.56 12.81
N GLN A 50 -0.18 -0.40 13.29
CA GLN A 50 -1.61 -0.08 13.35
C GLN A 50 -2.26 -0.09 11.96
N ILE A 51 -1.59 0.50 10.97
CA ILE A 51 -2.06 0.51 9.57
C ILE A 51 -2.04 -0.90 8.98
N LYS A 52 -1.02 -1.70 9.28
CA LYS A 52 -0.98 -3.12 8.90
C LYS A 52 -2.20 -3.87 9.46
N SER A 53 -2.47 -3.76 10.76
CA SER A 53 -3.62 -4.42 11.39
C SER A 53 -4.94 -3.99 10.79
N ARG A 54 -5.06 -2.72 10.40
CA ARG A 54 -6.24 -2.23 9.70
C ARG A 54 -6.37 -2.84 8.30
N MET A 55 -5.29 -2.90 7.53
CA MET A 55 -5.28 -3.55 6.22
C MET A 55 -5.65 -5.02 6.32
N ASP A 56 -5.10 -5.76 7.30
CA ASP A 56 -5.48 -7.17 7.55
C ASP A 56 -6.98 -7.30 7.83
N PHE A 57 -7.57 -6.38 8.62
CA PHE A 57 -9.01 -6.36 8.86
C PHE A 57 -9.80 -6.11 7.56
N ASP A 58 -9.46 -5.08 6.79
CA ASP A 58 -10.18 -4.70 5.57
C ASP A 58 -10.05 -5.77 4.47
N MET A 59 -8.88 -6.41 4.32
CA MET A 59 -8.69 -7.56 3.43
C MET A 59 -9.63 -8.71 3.78
N ASN A 60 -9.77 -9.01 5.07
CA ASN A 60 -10.69 -10.04 5.55
C ASN A 60 -12.16 -9.67 5.27
N GLN A 61 -12.55 -8.39 5.46
CA GLN A 61 -13.90 -7.93 5.13
C GLN A 61 -14.22 -8.09 3.63
N CYS A 62 -13.25 -7.81 2.76
CA CYS A 62 -13.36 -7.98 1.32
C CYS A 62 -13.18 -9.44 0.85
N ARG A 63 -12.91 -10.41 1.75
CA ARG A 63 -12.59 -11.81 1.43
C ARG A 63 -11.34 -11.99 0.54
N LEU A 64 -10.39 -11.04 0.63
CA LEU A 64 -9.12 -11.09 -0.07
C LEU A 64 -8.09 -11.90 0.76
N ARG A 65 -7.75 -13.11 0.30
CA ARG A 65 -6.77 -13.96 0.97
C ARG A 65 -5.36 -13.46 0.70
N GLY A 66 -4.56 -13.27 1.75
CA GLY A 66 -3.25 -12.70 1.58
C GLY A 66 -2.59 -12.21 2.86
N PHE A 67 -1.60 -11.33 2.68
CA PHE A 67 -0.84 -10.71 3.75
C PHE A 67 -0.79 -9.19 3.55
N ALA A 68 -1.00 -8.42 4.62
CA ALA A 68 -0.72 -6.99 4.61
C ALA A 68 0.70 -6.71 5.15
N LYS A 69 1.36 -5.72 4.55
CA LYS A 69 2.66 -5.21 5.01
C LYS A 69 2.70 -3.69 4.87
N THR A 70 3.30 -3.04 5.84
CA THR A 70 3.54 -1.61 5.81
C THR A 70 5.04 -1.35 5.74
N LEU A 71 5.47 -0.44 4.88
CA LEU A 71 6.84 0.03 4.74
C LEU A 71 6.91 1.51 5.13
N VAL A 72 7.89 1.85 5.96
CA VAL A 72 8.20 3.24 6.30
C VAL A 72 9.35 3.70 5.41
N HIS A 73 9.25 4.90 4.84
CA HIS A 73 10.30 5.51 4.04
C HIS A 73 10.46 6.99 4.39
N ASP A 74 11.68 7.50 4.26
CA ASP A 74 11.94 8.94 4.33
C ASP A 74 11.40 9.63 3.06
N GLU A 75 11.31 10.97 3.11
CA GLU A 75 10.66 11.80 2.08
C GLU A 75 11.18 11.54 0.66
N ASP A 76 12.48 11.40 0.50
CA ASP A 76 13.22 11.28 -0.77
C ASP A 76 13.56 9.83 -1.14
N GLN A 77 12.92 8.85 -0.50
CA GLN A 77 13.28 7.43 -0.63
C GLN A 77 12.15 6.55 -1.16
N ILE A 78 11.06 7.11 -1.67
CA ILE A 78 9.89 6.33 -2.11
C ILE A 78 10.22 5.44 -3.31
N THR A 79 10.91 5.95 -4.34
CA THR A 79 11.27 5.15 -5.53
C THR A 79 12.19 3.99 -5.18
N GLY A 80 13.24 4.27 -4.40
CA GLY A 80 14.17 3.24 -3.92
C GLY A 80 13.43 2.16 -3.11
N SER A 81 12.59 2.59 -2.17
CA SER A 81 11.80 1.69 -1.32
C SER A 81 10.83 0.82 -2.13
N MET A 82 10.15 1.40 -3.13
CA MET A 82 9.23 0.66 -4.02
C MET A 82 9.98 -0.34 -4.90
N SER A 83 11.09 0.07 -5.50
CA SER A 83 11.94 -0.81 -6.32
C SER A 83 12.49 -1.98 -5.51
N THR A 84 13.02 -1.71 -4.31
CA THR A 84 13.51 -2.75 -3.40
C THR A 84 12.39 -3.70 -2.98
N LEU A 85 11.18 -3.20 -2.70
CA LEU A 85 10.03 -4.06 -2.40
C LEU A 85 9.74 -5.00 -3.58
N ILE A 86 9.63 -4.49 -4.80
CA ILE A 86 9.30 -5.31 -5.99
C ILE A 86 10.37 -6.38 -6.24
N GLN A 87 11.64 -6.06 -6.02
CA GLN A 87 12.75 -6.99 -6.23
C GLN A 87 12.85 -8.05 -5.12
N SER A 88 12.53 -7.68 -3.88
CA SER A 88 12.68 -8.55 -2.70
C SER A 88 11.40 -9.28 -2.31
N VAL A 89 10.24 -8.89 -2.86
CA VAL A 89 8.97 -9.52 -2.51
C VAL A 89 8.93 -10.97 -3.02
N GLY A 90 8.69 -11.86 -2.07
CA GLY A 90 8.45 -13.27 -2.31
C GLY A 90 9.29 -14.13 -1.41
N LEU A 91 8.64 -14.65 -0.35
CA LEU A 91 9.28 -15.46 0.67
C LEU A 91 8.81 -16.91 0.53
N GLY A 92 9.73 -17.87 0.54
CA GLY A 92 9.40 -19.30 0.47
C GLY A 92 8.79 -19.75 -0.86
N GLY A 93 9.14 -19.12 -1.99
CA GLY A 93 8.67 -19.50 -3.32
C GLY A 93 7.37 -18.81 -3.78
N LEU A 94 6.74 -18.01 -2.92
CA LEU A 94 5.56 -17.22 -3.28
C LEU A 94 5.97 -15.89 -3.92
N LYS A 95 6.21 -15.88 -5.24
CA LYS A 95 6.56 -14.67 -5.99
C LYS A 95 5.33 -14.07 -6.67
N PRO A 96 4.95 -12.81 -6.38
CA PRO A 96 3.92 -12.11 -7.14
C PRO A 96 4.30 -12.02 -8.62
N ASN A 97 3.30 -12.14 -9.50
CA ASN A 97 3.46 -12.04 -10.95
C ASN A 97 2.69 -10.84 -11.56
N THR A 98 1.91 -10.13 -10.74
CA THR A 98 1.08 -9.00 -11.17
C THR A 98 1.09 -7.96 -10.07
N MET A 99 1.27 -6.69 -10.46
CA MET A 99 1.17 -5.54 -9.58
C MET A 99 -0.12 -4.79 -9.92
N LEU A 100 -0.94 -4.53 -8.91
CA LEU A 100 -2.19 -3.78 -9.04
C LEU A 100 -2.04 -2.45 -8.31
N ILE A 101 -2.20 -1.36 -9.03
CA ILE A 101 -2.09 0.02 -8.52
C ILE A 101 -3.27 0.85 -9.01
N SER A 102 -3.65 1.87 -8.23
CA SER A 102 -4.58 2.90 -8.69
C SER A 102 -3.87 3.88 -9.60
N TRP A 103 -4.60 4.46 -10.56
CA TRP A 103 -4.13 5.62 -11.30
C TRP A 103 -3.78 6.77 -10.34
N PRO A 104 -2.67 7.50 -10.55
CA PRO A 104 -2.29 8.63 -9.72
C PRO A 104 -3.34 9.74 -9.77
N VAL A 105 -3.58 10.38 -8.63
CA VAL A 105 -4.46 11.55 -8.54
C VAL A 105 -3.59 12.75 -8.24
N HIS A 106 -3.70 13.77 -9.08
CA HIS A 106 -3.06 15.07 -8.87
C HIS A 106 -4.08 16.01 -8.25
N GLU A 107 -3.81 16.51 -7.04
CA GLU A 107 -4.61 17.58 -6.48
C GLU A 107 -4.17 18.91 -7.11
N ARG A 108 -5.13 19.68 -7.62
CA ARG A 108 -4.85 21.01 -8.17
C ARG A 108 -4.42 21.93 -7.02
N GLY A 109 -3.13 22.19 -6.91
CA GLY A 109 -2.57 23.15 -5.94
C GLY A 109 -1.61 22.57 -4.91
N SER A 110 -1.33 21.26 -4.90
CA SER A 110 -0.09 20.79 -4.29
C SER A 110 1.07 21.29 -5.15
N SER A 111 1.98 22.06 -4.55
CA SER A 111 3.21 22.48 -5.23
C SER A 111 3.87 21.26 -5.88
N GLU A 112 4.33 21.40 -7.12
CA GLU A 112 4.96 20.38 -7.97
C GLU A 112 6.26 19.74 -7.40
N SER A 113 6.45 19.64 -6.08
CA SER A 113 7.77 19.43 -5.48
C SER A 113 7.86 18.41 -4.34
N SER A 114 6.83 17.64 -3.99
CA SER A 114 6.98 16.63 -2.92
C SER A 114 6.83 15.18 -3.36
N ASP A 115 6.21 14.93 -4.51
CA ASP A 115 5.96 13.58 -5.04
C ASP A 115 6.37 13.46 -6.53
N SER A 116 7.38 14.25 -6.95
CA SER A 116 7.87 14.28 -8.34
C SER A 116 8.34 12.91 -8.86
N GLU A 117 8.62 11.97 -7.96
CA GLU A 117 8.98 10.58 -8.25
C GLU A 117 7.81 9.71 -8.76
N TYR A 118 6.55 10.06 -8.48
CA TYR A 118 5.37 9.32 -8.96
C TYR A 118 5.08 9.52 -10.45
N ASN A 119 5.69 10.53 -11.09
CA ASN A 119 5.46 10.88 -12.50
C ASN A 119 5.99 9.84 -13.50
N THR A 120 6.67 8.80 -13.04
CA THR A 120 7.26 7.75 -13.89
C THR A 120 6.22 6.99 -14.74
N PHE A 121 4.94 7.00 -14.36
CA PHE A 121 3.86 6.33 -15.12
C PHE A 121 3.13 7.22 -16.13
N THR A 122 3.42 8.52 -16.15
CA THR A 122 2.72 9.51 -17.00
C THR A 122 3.64 10.20 -18.00
N GLY A 123 4.85 9.67 -18.20
CA GLY A 123 5.81 10.13 -19.21
C GLY A 123 5.43 9.73 -20.63
#